data_AF-A0A2X3HJG9-F1
#
_entry.id   AF-A0A2X3HJG9-F1
#
_cell.length_a   1.000
_cell.length_b   1.000
_cell.length_c   1.000
_cell.angle_alpha   90.00
_cell.angle_beta   90.00
_cell.angle_gamma   90.00
#
_symmetry.space_group_name_H-M   'P 1'
#
loop_
_entity.id
_entity.type
_entity.pdbx_description
1 polymer ?
#
loop_
_entity_poly.entity_id
_entity_poly.type
_entity_poly.pdbx_seq_one_letter_code
_entity_poly.pdbx_strand_id
1 'polypeptide(L)'
;MLEEYRKHVAERAAMGIVAKPLDATQMAALVELLKNPPAGEEEFLLDLLINRVPPGVDEAAYVKAGFLAAIAKGEATSPPGYP
;
A
#
# COMPACT_ATOMS: atom_id res chain seq x y z
N MET A 1 3.50 -7.42 -6.99
CA MET A 1 2.52 -6.62 -6.21
C MET A 1 1.56 -5.84 -7.10
N LEU A 2 1.91 -4.71 -7.75
CA LEU A 2 0.90 -3.84 -8.41
C LEU A 2 0.11 -4.54 -9.52
N GLU A 3 0.80 -5.25 -10.41
CA GLU A 3 0.13 -5.97 -11.50
C GLU A 3 -0.79 -7.07 -10.96
N GLU A 4 -0.33 -7.85 -9.98
CA GLU A 4 -1.12 -8.89 -9.31
C GLU A 4 -2.32 -8.30 -8.56
N TYR A 5 -2.14 -7.16 -7.89
CA TYR A 5 -3.21 -6.46 -7.22
C TYR A 5 -4.28 -5.98 -8.21
N ARG A 6 -3.88 -5.41 -9.34
CA ARG A 6 -4.80 -4.99 -10.42
C ARG A 6 -5.54 -6.19 -11.03
N LYS A 7 -4.86 -7.33 -11.23
CA LYS A 7 -5.50 -8.58 -11.67
C LYS A 7 -6.57 -9.04 -10.67
N HIS A 8 -6.24 -9.06 -9.38
CA HIS A 8 -7.20 -9.41 -8.32
C HIS A 8 -8.40 -8.47 -8.27
N VAL A 9 -8.18 -7.15 -8.44
CA VAL A 9 -9.27 -6.17 -8.55
C VAL A 9 -10.18 -6.50 -9.72
N ALA A 10 -9.63 -6.76 -10.90
CA ALA A 10 -10.40 -7.10 -12.09
C ALA A 10 -11.19 -8.41 -11.92
N GLU A 11 -10.56 -9.46 -11.38
CA GLU A 11 -11.19 -10.75 -11.12
C GLU A 11 -12.36 -10.62 -10.14
N ARG A 12 -12.18 -9.87 -9.06
CA ARG A 12 -13.25 -9.64 -8.08
C ARG A 12 -14.36 -8.74 -8.61
N ALA A 13 -14.01 -7.71 -9.38
CA ALA A 13 -15.01 -6.87 -10.05
C ALA A 13 -15.87 -7.67 -11.05
N ALA A 14 -15.29 -8.64 -11.76
CA ALA A 14 -16.05 -9.55 -12.64
C ALA A 14 -17.04 -10.45 -11.86
N MET A 15 -16.77 -10.70 -10.58
CA MET A 15 -17.69 -11.36 -9.65
C MET A 15 -18.63 -10.39 -8.91
N GLY A 16 -18.60 -9.09 -9.23
CA GLY A 16 -19.42 -8.07 -8.58
C GLY A 16 -19.02 -7.75 -7.14
N ILE A 17 -17.79 -8.07 -6.74
CA ILE A 17 -17.29 -7.90 -5.36
C ILE A 17 -16.00 -7.09 -5.32
N VAL A 18 -15.77 -6.40 -4.22
CA VAL A 18 -14.57 -5.58 -4.03
C VAL A 18 -13.35 -6.48 -3.80
N ALA A 19 -12.17 -6.05 -4.30
CA ALA A 19 -10.87 -6.64 -3.97
C ALA A 19 -10.71 -6.85 -2.47
N LYS A 20 -9.95 -7.88 -2.07
CA LYS A 20 -9.55 -8.03 -0.66
C LYS A 20 -8.63 -6.87 -0.24
N PRO A 21 -8.57 -6.53 1.07
CA PRO A 21 -7.51 -5.70 1.61
C PRO A 21 -6.12 -6.30 1.33
N LEU A 22 -5.08 -5.48 1.47
CA LEU A 22 -3.69 -5.91 1.38
C LEU A 22 -3.33 -6.80 2.57
N ASP A 23 -2.63 -7.89 2.28
CA ASP A 23 -1.97 -8.69 3.31
C ASP A 23 -0.60 -8.10 3.70
N ALA A 24 0.06 -8.70 4.69
CA ALA A 24 1.35 -8.23 5.19
C ALA A 24 2.46 -8.23 4.12
N THR A 25 2.46 -9.23 3.23
CA THR A 25 3.44 -9.34 2.14
C THR A 25 3.24 -8.23 1.12
N GLN A 26 1.99 -7.98 0.73
CA GLN A 26 1.63 -6.90 -0.18
C GLN A 26 1.90 -5.52 0.44
N MET A 27 1.66 -5.35 1.74
CA MET A 27 1.99 -4.12 2.45
C MET A 27 3.51 -3.89 2.52
N ALA A 28 4.31 -4.93 2.77
CA ALA A 28 5.77 -4.81 2.74
C ALA A 28 6.28 -4.42 1.35
N ALA A 29 5.73 -5.01 0.29
CA ALA A 29 6.05 -4.63 -1.08
C ALA A 29 5.60 -3.19 -1.41
N LEU A 30 4.44 -2.74 -0.89
CA LEU A 30 3.97 -1.37 -1.03
C LEU A 30 4.92 -0.37 -0.35
N VAL A 31 5.48 -0.71 0.81
CA VAL A 31 6.49 0.13 1.50
C VAL A 31 7.70 0.39 0.61
N GLU A 32 8.22 -0.64 -0.07
CA GLU A 32 9.36 -0.47 -0.97
C GLU A 32 9.02 0.42 -2.17
N LEU A 33 7.80 0.28 -2.72
CA LEU A 33 7.30 1.17 -3.77
C LEU A 33 7.12 2.61 -3.27
N LEU A 34 6.64 2.83 -2.06
CA LEU A 34 6.48 4.18 -1.49
C LEU A 34 7.83 4.88 -1.27
N LYS A 35 8.91 4.14 -0.99
CA LYS A 35 10.27 4.70 -0.87
C LYS A 35 10.84 5.14 -2.22
N ASN A 36 10.48 4.45 -3.30
CA ASN A 36 10.93 4.73 -4.65
C ASN A 36 9.76 4.55 -5.65
N PRO A 37 8.81 5.50 -5.67
CA PRO A 37 7.58 5.35 -6.44
C PRO A 37 7.87 5.38 -7.94
N PRO A 38 7.31 4.46 -8.73
CA PRO A 38 7.28 4.58 -10.18
C PRO A 38 6.55 5.88 -10.57
N ALA A 39 7.06 6.58 -11.57
CA ALA A 39 6.47 7.82 -12.03
C ALA A 39 5.00 7.61 -12.48
N GLY A 40 4.09 8.43 -11.95
CA GLY A 40 2.66 8.38 -12.26
C GLY A 40 1.86 7.36 -11.43
N GLU A 41 2.49 6.66 -10.48
CA GLU A 41 1.82 5.72 -9.58
C GLU A 41 1.66 6.28 -8.15
N GLU A 42 2.14 7.49 -7.87
CA GLU A 42 2.23 8.07 -6.53
C GLU A 42 0.87 8.13 -5.81
N GLU A 43 -0.14 8.69 -6.48
CA GLU A 43 -1.50 8.79 -5.93
C GLU A 43 -2.11 7.41 -5.70
N PHE A 44 -1.85 6.46 -6.59
CA PHE A 44 -2.36 5.10 -6.46
C PHE A 44 -1.72 4.38 -5.27
N LEU A 45 -0.41 4.49 -5.10
CA LEU A 45 0.29 3.92 -3.95
C LEU A 45 -0.19 4.53 -2.63
N LEU A 46 -0.47 5.83 -2.61
CA LEU A 46 -1.06 6.52 -1.46
C LEU A 46 -2.49 6.02 -1.19
N ASP A 47 -3.32 5.86 -2.21
CA ASP A 47 -4.66 5.28 -2.04
C ASP A 47 -4.61 3.88 -1.44
N LEU A 48 -3.70 3.02 -1.93
CA LEU A 48 -3.49 1.70 -1.37
C LEU A 48 -3.09 1.76 0.12
N LEU A 49 -2.17 2.65 0.47
CA LEU A 49 -1.73 2.85 1.85
C LEU A 49 -2.87 3.31 2.75
N ILE A 50 -3.69 4.26 2.29
CA ILE A 50 -4.75 4.89 3.09
C ILE A 50 -5.95 3.94 3.24
N ASN A 51 -6.41 3.37 2.12
CA ASN A 51 -7.73 2.76 2.02
C ASN A 51 -7.74 1.24 1.93
N ARG A 52 -6.58 0.60 1.67
CA ARG A 52 -6.53 -0.84 1.37
C ARG A 52 -5.82 -1.68 2.43
N VAL A 53 -5.39 -1.09 3.54
CA VAL A 53 -4.77 -1.81 4.67
C VAL A 53 -5.79 -2.01 5.79
N PRO A 54 -5.99 -3.24 6.30
CA PRO A 54 -6.83 -3.49 7.46
C PRO A 54 -6.42 -2.64 8.68
N PRO A 55 -7.36 -2.19 9.52
CA PRO A 55 -7.03 -1.51 10.77
C PRO A 55 -6.74 -2.51 11.90
N GLY A 56 -6.21 -2.01 13.03
CA GLY A 56 -6.07 -2.78 14.27
C GLY A 56 -4.78 -3.58 14.36
N VAL A 57 -4.89 -4.84 14.83
CA VAL A 57 -3.75 -5.74 15.12
C VAL A 57 -3.45 -6.72 13.98
N ASP A 58 -3.95 -6.44 12.77
CA ASP A 58 -3.63 -7.21 11.58
C ASP A 58 -2.15 -7.09 11.23
N GLU A 59 -1.57 -8.14 10.63
CA GLU A 59 -0.14 -8.15 10.27
C GLU A 59 0.19 -7.06 9.25
N ALA A 60 -0.69 -6.75 8.30
CA ALA A 60 -0.49 -5.64 7.37
C ALA A 60 -0.56 -4.28 8.09
N ALA A 61 -1.43 -4.16 9.10
CA ALA A 61 -1.50 -2.97 9.94
C ALA A 61 -0.20 -2.74 10.72
N TYR A 62 0.41 -3.82 11.23
CA TYR A 62 1.69 -3.77 11.91
C TYR A 62 2.82 -3.27 10.99
N VAL A 63 2.90 -3.78 9.75
CA VAL A 63 3.87 -3.31 8.75
C VAL A 63 3.64 -1.84 8.41
N LYS A 64 2.39 -1.41 8.19
CA LYS A 64 2.04 -0.01 7.95
C LYS A 64 2.45 0.89 9.11
N ALA A 65 2.14 0.49 10.34
CA ALA A 65 2.49 1.26 11.54
C ALA A 65 4.02 1.41 11.69
N GLY A 66 4.77 0.33 11.47
CA GLY A 66 6.24 0.36 11.51
C GLY A 66 6.83 1.31 10.48
N PHE A 67 6.33 1.28 9.24
CA PHE A 67 6.76 2.21 8.19
C PHE A 67 6.43 3.66 8.53
N LEU A 68 5.19 3.97 8.92
CA LEU A 68 4.78 5.33 9.27
C LEU A 68 5.56 5.88 10.48
N ALA A 69 5.87 5.03 11.46
CA ALA A 69 6.72 5.40 12.58
C ALA A 69 8.16 5.72 12.14
N ALA A 70 8.73 4.94 11.22
CA ALA A 70 10.06 5.20 10.67
C ALA A 70 10.10 6.52 9.87
N ILE A 71 9.05 6.81 9.08
CA ILE A 71 8.89 8.12 8.40
C ILE A 71 8.83 9.26 9.43
N ALA A 72 7.99 9.14 10.46
CA ALA A 72 7.83 10.17 11.48
C ALA A 72 9.12 10.45 12.27
N LYS A 73 10.00 9.46 12.41
CA LYS A 73 11.31 9.58 13.06
C LYS A 73 12.44 10.01 12.11
N GLY A 74 12.19 10.09 10.81
CA GLY A 74 13.23 10.34 9.80
C GLY A 74 14.17 9.15 9.56
N GLU A 75 13.80 7.95 10.02
CA GLU A 75 14.54 6.69 9.80
C GLU A 75 14.25 6.08 8.41
N ALA A 76 13.14 6.50 7.79
CA ALA A 76 12.79 6.18 6.42
C ALA A 76 12.38 7.47 5.69
N THR A 77 12.48 7.45 4.36
CA THR A 77 12.00 8.52 3.50
C THR A 77 11.09 7.95 2.42
N SER A 78 10.09 8.74 2.05
CA SER A 78 9.25 8.55 0.87
C SER A 78 9.18 9.92 0.22
N PRO A 79 9.33 10.04 -1.12
CA PRO A 79 9.29 11.34 -1.77
C PRO A 79 8.00 12.05 -1.39
N PRO A 80 8.04 13.35 -1.04
CA PRO A 80 6.81 14.10 -0.86
C PRO A 80 6.05 14.00 -2.18
N GLY A 81 4.82 13.46 -2.13
CA GLY A 81 3.88 13.58 -3.24
C GLY A 81 3.83 15.05 -3.60
N TYR A 82 4.35 15.40 -4.77
CA TYR A 82 4.49 16.80 -5.16
C TYR A 82 3.10 17.45 -5.19
N PRO A 83 2.99 18.74 -4.82
CA PRO A 83 1.72 19.45 -4.63
C PRO A 83 0.81 19.51 -5.86
#